data_AF-A0A7X7N0U6-F1
#
_entry.id   AF-A0A7X7N0U6-F1
#
_cell.length_a   1.000
_cell.length_b   1.000
_cell.length_c   1.000
_cell.angle_alpha   90.00
_cell.angle_beta   90.00
_cell.angle_gamma   90.00
#
_symmetry.space_group_name_H-M   'P 1'
#
loop_
_entity.id
_entity.type
_entity.pdbx_description
1 polymer ?
#
loop_
_entity_poly.entity_id
_entity_poly.type
_entity_poly.pdbx_seq_one_letter_code
_entity_poly.pdbx_strand_id
1 'polypeptide(L)' 'MKDLKRMRVDAAMTQFDLAKAVGVSVNTIIKWENEVSKPNRENYEKLKKIFYILPFSEE' A
#
# COMPACT_ATOMS: atom_id res chain seq x y z
N MET A 1 -4.48 -0.53 9.08
CA MET A 1 -4.64 -1.59 8.07
C MET A 1 -3.54 -2.59 8.30
N LYS A 2 -3.82 -3.61 9.12
CA LYS A 2 -2.84 -4.55 9.64
C LYS A 2 -1.93 -5.17 8.56
N ASP A 3 -2.44 -5.34 7.34
CA ASP A 3 -1.72 -6.02 6.25
C ASP A 3 -0.97 -5.09 5.29
N LEU A 4 -1.17 -3.76 5.37
CA LEU A 4 -0.56 -2.83 4.39
C LEU A 4 0.97 -2.89 4.41
N LYS A 5 1.56 -2.94 5.61
CA LYS A 5 3.00 -3.06 5.80
C LYS A 5 3.54 -4.36 5.21
N ARG A 6 2.81 -5.46 5.39
CA ARG A 6 3.16 -6.77 4.85
C ARG A 6 3.12 -6.76 3.33
N MET A 7 2.00 -6.32 2.74
CA MET A 7 1.85 -6.20 1.28
C MET A 7 2.95 -5.34 0.65
N ARG A 8 3.32 -4.23 1.32
CA ARG A 8 4.42 -3.37 0.88
C ARG A 8 5.78 -4.08 0.90
N VAL A 9 6.08 -4.82 1.96
CA VAL A 9 7.34 -5.57 2.11
C VAL A 9 7.40 -6.73 1.12
N ASP A 10 6.29 -7.45 0.92
CA ASP A 10 6.17 -8.54 -0.05
C ASP A 10 6.36 -8.02 -1.49
N ALA A 11 5.96 -6.77 -1.76
CA ALA A 11 6.21 -6.07 -3.02
C ALA A 11 7.61 -5.41 -3.11
N ALA A 12 8.49 -5.64 -2.14
CA ALA A 12 9.84 -5.03 -2.05
C ALA A 12 9.86 -3.50 -2.14
N MET A 13 8.81 -2.82 -1.69
CA MET A 13 8.68 -1.36 -1.74
C MET A 13 9.10 -0.73 -0.40
N THR A 14 9.76 0.42 -0.41
CA THR A 14 9.89 1.25 0.79
C THR A 14 8.60 2.02 1.07
N GLN A 15 8.44 2.58 2.27
CA GLN A 15 7.31 3.47 2.58
C GLN A 15 7.26 4.68 1.63
N PHE A 16 8.44 5.16 1.19
CA PHE A 16 8.54 6.24 0.21
C PHE A 16 8.06 5.82 -1.18
N ASP A 17 8.44 4.63 -1.64
CA ASP A 17 7.99 4.11 -2.94
C ASP A 17 6.48 3.94 -3.00
N LEU A 18 5.90 3.38 -1.94
CA LEU A 18 4.45 3.23 -1.84
C LEU A 18 3.74 4.59 -1.79
N ALA A 19 4.28 5.54 -1.02
CA ALA A 19 3.74 6.90 -0.95
C ALA A 19 3.74 7.57 -2.33
N LYS A 20 4.84 7.46 -3.08
CA LYS A 20 4.98 7.97 -4.43
C LYS A 20 4.01 7.31 -5.41
N ALA A 21 3.84 5.98 -5.34
CA ALA A 21 2.93 5.23 -6.20
C ALA A 21 1.45 5.58 -5.96
N VAL A 22 1.06 5.81 -4.70
CA VAL A 22 -0.31 6.22 -4.33
C VAL A 22 -0.53 7.72 -4.54
N GLY A 23 0.54 8.52 -4.55
CA GLY A 23 0.47 9.98 -4.64
C GLY A 23 0.09 10.64 -3.30
N VAL A 24 0.62 10.12 -2.20
CA VAL A 24 0.41 10.65 -0.84
C VAL A 24 1.75 10.90 -0.14
N SER A 25 1.71 11.54 1.03
CA SER A 25 2.91 11.70 1.85
C SER A 25 3.34 10.37 2.50
N VAL A 26 4.63 10.21 2.80
CA VAL A 26 5.15 9.06 3.57
C VAL A 26 4.49 8.97 4.94
N ASN A 27 4.23 10.12 5.59
CA ASN A 27 3.51 10.18 6.87
C ASN A 27 2.09 9.59 6.77
N THR A 28 1.44 9.73 5.62
CA THR A 28 0.13 9.10 5.36
C THR A 28 0.24 7.58 5.38
N ILE A 29 1.26 7.02 4.72
CA ILE A 29 1.53 5.57 4.72
C ILE A 29 1.83 5.08 6.14
N ILE A 30 2.69 5.77 6.90
CA ILE A 30 3.01 5.43 8.29
C ILE A 30 1.74 5.39 9.15
N LYS A 31 0.84 6.37 9.00
CA LYS A 31 -0.44 6.40 9.73
C LYS A 31 -1.35 5.23 9.35
N TRP A 32 -1.40 4.83 8.08
CA TRP A 32 -2.20 3.69 7.64
C TRP A 32 -1.65 2.34 8.13
N GLU A 33 -0.31 2.18 8.10
CA GLU A 33 0.39 1.00 8.62
C GLU A 33 0.23 0.86 10.14
N ASN A 34 0.28 1.98 10.88
CA ASN A 34 0.08 2.02 12.34
C ASN A 34 -1.38 2.15 12.77
N GLU A 35 -2.33 2.07 11.84
CA GLU A 35 -3.78 2.14 12.08
C GLU A 35 -4.30 3.45 12.71
N VAL A 36 -3.47 4.50 12.71
CA VAL A 36 -3.81 5.85 13.18
C VAL A 36 -4.87 6.50 12.29
N SER A 37 -4.87 6.17 11.00
CA SER A 37 -5.91 6.61 10.06
C SER A 37 -6.17 5.55 8.99
N LYS A 38 -7.24 5.74 8.22
CA LYS A 38 -7.62 4.84 7.12
C LYS A 38 -7.52 5.59 5.77
N PRO A 39 -7.14 4.90 4.68
CA PRO A 39 -7.23 5.46 3.34
C PRO A 39 -8.70 5.78 3.00
N ASN A 40 -8.91 6.87 2.27
CA ASN A 40 -10.21 7.16 1.67
C ASN A 40 -10.48 6.21 0.49
N ARG A 41 -11.69 6.29 -0.09
CA ARG A 41 -12.08 5.43 -1.22
C ARG A 41 -11.10 5.51 -2.40
N GLU A 42 -10.67 6.71 -2.78
CA GLU A 42 -9.75 6.90 -3.90
C GLU A 42 -8.39 6.23 -3.66
N ASN A 43 -7.79 6.48 -2.50
CA ASN A 43 -6.51 5.89 -2.12
C ASN A 43 -6.62 4.38 -1.97
N TYR A 44 -7.76 3.89 -1.50
CA TYR A 44 -8.02 2.45 -1.42
C TYR A 44 -8.02 1.80 -2.81
N GLU A 45 -8.64 2.43 -3.81
CA GLU A 45 -8.59 1.95 -5.19
C GLU A 45 -7.19 2.02 -5.80
N LYS A 46 -6.39 3.04 -5.46
CA LYS A 46 -4.98 3.11 -5.88
C LYS A 46 -4.14 2.00 -5.24
N LEU A 47 -4.31 1.77 -3.94
CA LEU A 47 -3.66 0.67 -3.22
C LEU A 47 -4.05 -0.68 -3.82
N LYS A 48 -5.33 -0.90 -4.12
CA LYS A 48 -5.78 -2.11 -4.82
C LYS A 48 -5.12 -2.30 -6.17
N LYS A 49 -4.87 -1.23 -6.94
CA LYS A 49 -4.20 -1.34 -8.25
C LYS A 49 -2.72 -1.69 -8.10
N ILE A 50 -2.04 -1.10 -7.13
CA ILE A 50 -0.62 -1.37 -6.83
C ILE A 50 -0.45 -2.81 -6.33
N PHE A 51 -1.35 -3.22 -5.44
CA PHE A 51 -1.36 -4.57 -4.87
C PHE A 51 -2.44 -5.46 -5.49
N TYR A 52 -2.83 -5.24 -6.75
CA TYR A 52 -3.62 -6.23 -7.46
C TYR A 52 -2.64 -7.35 -7.77
N ILE A 53 -2.38 -8.15 -6.74
CA ILE A 53 -1.61 -9.39 -6.78
C ILE A 53 -2.40 -10.24 -7.76
N LEU A 54 -2.00 -10.18 -9.03
CA LEU A 54 -2.33 -11.21 -9.98
C LEU A 54 -1.83 -12.51 -9.34
N PRO A 55 -2.69 -13.53 -9.14
CA PRO A 55 -2.20 -14.88 -9.02
C PRO A 55 -1.69 -15.29 -10.40
N PHE A 56 -0.52 -14.80 -10.79
CA PHE A 56 0.36 -15.52 -11.70
C PHE A 56 1.42 -16.14 -10.78
N SER A 57 1.08 -17.18 -10.01
CA SER A 57 1.22 -18.56 -10.47
C SER A 57 1.02 -18.73 -11.98
N GLU A 58 2.07 -18.45 -12.74
CA GLU A 58 2.39 -19.29 -13.89
C GLU A 58 3.71 -19.98 -13.54
N GLU A 59 3.56 -21.29 -13.30
CA GLU A 59 4.52 -22.41 -13.27
C GLU A 59 5.88 -22.26 -12.56
#